data_AF-G6C5L6-F1
#
_entry.id   AF-G6C5L6-F1
#
_cell.length_a   1.000
_cell.length_b   1.000
_cell.length_c   1.000
_cell.angle_alpha   90.00
_cell.angle_beta   90.00
_cell.angle_gamma   90.00
#
_symmetry.space_group_name_H-M   'P 1'
#
loop_
_entity.id
_entity.type
_entity.pdbx_description
1 polymer ?
#
loop_
_entity_poly.entity_id
_entity_poly.type
_entity_poly.pdbx_seq_one_letter_code
_entity_poly.pdbx_strand_id
1 'polypeptide(L)'
;MDMNNKQIMIEPNMEVFEKLGVKNIEIKNILLNTRTRRITFNCSVSCMGCINDIDTIYKDVLSKFGREIEIEFVTENKELKLEDEEIKTIAIRAIERLKSKNTTSKSFLCFYKVYVKNNYIIIELNDENIKFMLEEVKISIKIENILAEYGLKDYKIVFSVGDFSKELSNIEEKIKSDIEKQQSVISSEREKIIKENSMTETQVYKAKNEFKRGSKTKDIKGDVISIKDFYDLYDGESCIVQGEIFSIEAMVLKSGKTLKTIRITDGKSSLTSKIFLDENDNLDISEGKILKLSGKVQLEYLCRK
;
A
#
# COMPACT_ATOMS: atom_id res chain seq x y z
N MET A 1 7.53 -38.03 18.56
CA MET A 1 7.68 -36.78 19.36
C MET A 1 6.36 -36.06 19.27
N ASP A 2 5.60 -36.01 20.36
CA ASP A 2 4.29 -35.38 20.39
C ASP A 2 4.39 -33.89 20.06
N MET A 3 4.01 -33.56 18.82
CA MET A 3 3.87 -32.20 18.32
C MET A 3 2.63 -31.58 18.96
N ASN A 4 2.79 -31.07 20.18
CA ASN A 4 1.72 -30.40 20.89
C ASN A 4 1.38 -29.08 20.16
N ASN A 5 0.38 -29.11 19.27
CA ASN A 5 -0.24 -27.93 18.69
C ASN A 5 -0.83 -27.11 19.85
N LYS A 6 -0.08 -26.13 20.37
CA LYS A 6 -0.55 -25.21 21.42
C LYS A 6 -1.59 -24.24 20.82
N GLN A 7 -2.77 -24.77 20.58
CA GLN A 7 -3.98 -24.05 20.25
C GLN A 7 -4.74 -23.82 21.56
N ILE A 8 -5.00 -22.56 21.87
CA ILE A 8 -5.75 -22.15 23.05
C ILE A 8 -7.14 -21.78 22.58
N MET A 9 -8.15 -22.44 23.13
CA MET A 9 -9.55 -22.06 22.95
C MET A 9 -9.89 -21.03 24.03
N ILE A 10 -10.41 -19.89 23.60
CA ILE A 10 -10.82 -18.78 24.44
C ILE A 10 -12.33 -18.64 24.29
N GLU A 11 -13.04 -18.73 25.40
CA GLU A 11 -14.46 -18.43 25.47
C GLU A 11 -14.66 -16.91 25.38
N PRO A 12 -15.51 -16.41 24.47
CA PRO A 12 -15.65 -14.99 24.23
C PRO A 12 -16.40 -14.33 25.38
N ASN A 13 -15.76 -13.37 26.04
CA ASN A 13 -16.45 -12.50 26.99
C ASN A 13 -17.14 -11.36 26.21
N MET A 14 -18.46 -11.50 25.99
CA MET A 14 -19.24 -10.54 25.21
C MET A 14 -19.24 -9.13 25.80
N GLU A 15 -19.09 -8.95 27.11
CA GLU A 15 -19.00 -7.61 27.72
C GLU A 15 -17.80 -6.81 27.20
N VAL A 16 -16.70 -7.49 26.85
CA VAL A 16 -15.52 -6.85 26.27
C VAL A 16 -15.83 -6.34 24.86
N PHE A 17 -16.54 -7.13 24.07
CA PHE A 17 -16.92 -6.79 22.71
C PHE A 17 -18.01 -5.70 22.68
N GLU A 18 -18.99 -5.75 23.59
CA GLU A 18 -20.01 -4.71 23.73
C GLU A 18 -19.39 -3.34 24.04
N LYS A 19 -18.37 -3.30 24.91
CA LYS A 19 -17.60 -2.07 25.20
C LYS A 19 -16.83 -1.54 24.00
N LEU A 20 -16.46 -2.42 23.05
CA LEU A 20 -15.88 -2.03 21.76
C LEU A 20 -16.94 -1.57 20.74
N GLY A 21 -18.22 -1.66 21.08
CA GLY A 21 -19.33 -1.30 20.19
C GLY A 21 -19.79 -2.42 19.27
N VAL A 22 -19.34 -3.66 19.49
CA VAL A 22 -19.80 -4.87 18.80
C VAL A 22 -21.19 -5.25 19.32
N LYS A 23 -22.18 -5.42 18.44
CA LYS A 23 -23.59 -5.58 18.84
C LYS A 23 -24.37 -6.68 18.15
N ASN A 24 -23.98 -7.03 16.93
CA ASN A 24 -24.74 -7.84 16.00
C ASN A 24 -24.13 -9.22 15.80
N ILE A 25 -22.79 -9.30 15.75
CA ILE A 25 -22.10 -10.57 15.48
C ILE A 25 -22.10 -11.48 16.69
N GLU A 26 -22.41 -12.75 16.45
CA GLU A 26 -22.28 -13.82 17.43
C GLU A 26 -20.87 -14.44 17.29
N ILE A 27 -20.03 -14.28 18.30
CA ILE A 27 -18.72 -14.94 18.39
C ILE A 27 -18.92 -16.23 19.16
N LYS A 28 -18.74 -17.38 18.51
CA LYS A 28 -18.93 -18.70 19.14
C LYS A 28 -17.73 -19.11 19.98
N ASN A 29 -16.53 -18.91 19.45
CA ASN A 29 -15.28 -19.15 20.14
C ASN A 29 -14.13 -18.42 19.45
N ILE A 30 -13.03 -18.27 20.17
CA ILE A 30 -11.80 -17.66 19.67
C ILE A 30 -10.69 -18.70 19.81
N LEU A 31 -9.92 -18.91 18.74
CA LEU A 31 -8.81 -19.85 18.73
C LEU A 31 -7.51 -19.06 18.57
N LEU A 32 -6.61 -19.20 19.54
CA LEU A 32 -5.27 -18.64 19.47
C LEU A 32 -4.26 -19.75 19.18
N ASN A 33 -3.69 -19.74 17.98
CA ASN A 33 -2.55 -20.57 17.64
C ASN A 33 -1.26 -19.80 17.95
N THR A 34 -0.64 -20.15 19.08
CA THR A 34 0.58 -19.50 19.55
C THR A 34 1.80 -19.76 18.67
N ARG A 35 1.82 -20.87 17.92
CA ARG A 35 2.92 -21.24 17.02
C ARG A 35 2.88 -20.41 15.74
N THR A 36 1.72 -20.33 15.10
CA THR A 36 1.55 -19.54 13.86
C THR A 36 1.27 -18.07 14.15
N ARG A 37 1.16 -17.69 15.44
CA ARG A 37 0.72 -16.36 15.89
C ARG A 37 -0.55 -15.93 15.17
N ARG A 38 -1.57 -16.79 15.20
CA ARG A 38 -2.85 -16.54 14.56
C ARG A 38 -3.98 -16.55 15.57
N ILE A 39 -4.82 -15.53 15.52
CA ILE A 39 -6.10 -15.49 16.21
C ILE A 39 -7.22 -15.69 15.19
N THR A 40 -8.05 -16.70 15.42
CA THR A 40 -9.20 -17.04 14.58
C THR A 40 -10.47 -16.82 15.38
N PHE A 41 -11.35 -15.96 14.87
CA PHE A 41 -12.68 -15.72 15.43
C PHE A 41 -13.69 -16.58 14.67
N ASN A 42 -14.32 -17.52 15.36
CA ASN A 42 -15.41 -18.32 14.78
C ASN A 42 -16.73 -17.62 15.06
N CYS A 43 -17.42 -17.15 14.02
CA CYS A 43 -18.56 -16.27 14.15
C CYS A 43 -19.77 -16.73 13.32
N SER A 44 -20.95 -16.24 13.66
CA SER A 44 -22.13 -16.31 12.80
C SER A 44 -22.48 -14.93 12.25
N VAL A 45 -22.72 -14.87 10.94
CA VAL A 45 -23.05 -13.64 10.21
C VAL A 45 -24.45 -13.77 9.62
N SER A 46 -25.31 -12.80 9.91
CA SER A 46 -26.71 -12.78 9.48
C SER A 46 -27.16 -11.45 8.90
N CYS A 47 -26.40 -10.36 9.08
CA CYS A 47 -26.75 -9.03 8.58
C CYS A 47 -25.52 -8.15 8.34
N MET A 48 -25.69 -7.03 7.66
CA MET A 48 -24.62 -6.03 7.42
C MET A 48 -24.01 -5.49 8.73
N GLY A 49 -24.78 -5.44 9.82
CA GLY A 49 -24.28 -5.08 11.15
C GLY A 49 -23.16 -6.02 11.64
N CYS A 50 -23.23 -7.32 11.32
CA CYS A 50 -22.18 -8.26 11.67
C CYS A 50 -20.86 -7.96 10.94
N ILE A 51 -20.92 -7.49 9.68
CA ILE A 51 -19.73 -7.11 8.91
C ILE A 51 -19.07 -5.87 9.52
N ASN A 52 -19.86 -4.88 9.97
CA ASN A 52 -19.34 -3.72 10.70
C ASN A 52 -18.63 -4.12 11.99
N ASP A 53 -19.18 -5.12 12.69
CA ASP A 53 -18.57 -5.66 13.91
C ASP A 53 -17.25 -6.39 13.61
N ILE A 54 -17.16 -7.16 12.53
CA ILE A 54 -15.91 -7.78 12.07
C ILE A 54 -14.84 -6.72 11.83
N ASP A 55 -15.18 -5.64 11.13
CA ASP A 55 -14.25 -4.53 10.89
C ASP A 55 -13.80 -3.87 12.19
N THR A 56 -14.70 -3.74 13.16
CA THR A 56 -14.42 -3.17 14.48
C THR A 56 -13.44 -4.05 15.27
N ILE A 57 -13.70 -5.35 15.34
CA ILE A 57 -12.83 -6.33 16.00
C ILE A 57 -11.48 -6.37 15.31
N TYR A 58 -11.45 -6.44 13.97
CA TYR A 58 -10.22 -6.49 13.20
C TYR A 58 -9.33 -5.26 13.47
N LYS A 59 -9.92 -4.05 13.47
CA LYS A 59 -9.19 -2.81 13.75
C LYS A 59 -8.67 -2.75 15.19
N ASP A 60 -9.48 -3.16 16.17
CA ASP A 60 -9.07 -3.18 17.58
C ASP A 60 -7.89 -4.13 17.80
N VAL A 61 -7.99 -5.38 17.33
CA VAL A 61 -6.90 -6.36 17.44
C VAL A 61 -5.66 -5.88 16.70
N LEU A 62 -5.82 -5.35 15.48
CA LEU A 62 -4.69 -4.79 14.71
C LEU A 62 -4.02 -3.61 15.43
N SER A 63 -4.79 -2.76 16.12
CA SER A 63 -4.24 -1.63 16.87
C SER A 63 -3.42 -2.06 18.10
N LYS A 64 -3.78 -3.18 18.71
CA LYS A 64 -3.13 -3.71 19.93
C LYS A 64 -1.90 -4.57 19.62
N PHE A 65 -1.97 -5.38 18.56
CA PHE A 65 -0.96 -6.38 18.25
C PHE A 65 -0.21 -6.13 16.94
N GLY A 66 -0.63 -5.13 16.15
CA GLY A 66 0.02 -4.78 14.89
C GLY A 66 0.15 -5.96 13.95
N ARG A 67 1.36 -6.15 13.39
CA ARG A 67 1.67 -7.25 12.47
C ARG A 67 2.16 -8.52 13.18
N GLU A 68 2.20 -8.53 14.50
CA GLU A 68 2.73 -9.67 15.26
C GLU A 68 1.78 -10.86 15.27
N ILE A 69 0.49 -10.61 15.05
CA ILE A 69 -0.56 -11.62 15.01
C ILE A 69 -1.34 -11.56 13.69
N GLU A 70 -1.57 -12.72 13.09
CA GLU A 70 -2.48 -12.89 11.97
C GLU A 70 -3.92 -12.97 12.50
N ILE A 71 -4.82 -12.20 11.90
CA ILE A 71 -6.23 -12.11 12.30
C ILE A 71 -7.07 -12.72 11.19
N GLU A 72 -7.84 -13.75 11.53
CA GLU A 72 -8.72 -14.50 10.62
C GLU A 72 -10.12 -14.60 11.22
N PHE A 73 -11.15 -14.48 10.38
CA PHE A 73 -12.54 -14.74 10.78
C PHE A 73 -13.08 -15.93 9.99
N VAL A 74 -13.59 -16.94 10.68
CA VAL A 74 -14.30 -18.06 10.06
C VAL A 74 -15.76 -17.87 10.36
N THR A 75 -16.54 -17.60 9.31
CA THR A 75 -17.96 -17.25 9.46
C THR A 75 -18.88 -18.36 9.00
N GLU A 76 -20.00 -18.50 9.70
CA GLU A 76 -21.14 -19.30 9.26
C GLU A 76 -22.27 -18.36 8.83
N ASN A 77 -22.77 -18.56 7.61
CA ASN A 77 -23.89 -17.79 7.08
C ASN A 77 -25.20 -18.32 7.65
N LYS A 78 -25.84 -17.53 8.50
CA LYS A 78 -27.22 -17.75 8.91
C LYS A 78 -28.10 -16.84 8.06
N GLU A 79 -28.49 -17.34 6.87
CA GLU A 79 -29.47 -16.67 5.98
C GLU A 79 -29.12 -15.22 5.58
N LEU A 80 -27.83 -14.90 5.46
CA LEU A 80 -27.37 -13.57 5.05
C LEU A 80 -27.91 -13.24 3.64
N LYS A 81 -28.85 -12.30 3.58
CA LYS A 81 -29.37 -11.71 2.35
C LYS A 81 -28.93 -10.27 2.29
N LEU A 82 -28.24 -9.91 1.22
CA LEU A 82 -27.68 -8.58 1.01
C LEU A 82 -28.07 -8.11 -0.38
N GLU A 83 -28.36 -6.82 -0.49
CA GLU A 83 -28.57 -6.17 -1.77
C GLU A 83 -27.24 -5.93 -2.50
N ASP A 84 -27.29 -5.76 -3.82
CA ASP A 84 -26.10 -5.55 -4.65
C ASP A 84 -25.23 -4.38 -4.15
N GLU A 85 -25.83 -3.28 -3.68
CA GLU A 85 -25.10 -2.13 -3.13
C GLU A 85 -24.38 -2.45 -1.81
N GLU A 86 -24.96 -3.31 -0.98
CA GLU A 86 -24.30 -3.79 0.24
C GLU A 86 -23.13 -4.70 -0.12
N ILE A 87 -23.31 -5.62 -1.08
CA ILE A 87 -22.25 -6.50 -1.58
C ILE A 87 -21.10 -5.67 -2.17
N LYS A 88 -21.40 -4.65 -2.97
CA LYS A 88 -20.39 -3.70 -3.48
C LYS A 88 -19.63 -3.04 -2.33
N THR A 89 -20.34 -2.59 -1.31
CA THR A 89 -19.73 -1.97 -0.12
C THR A 89 -18.79 -2.94 0.60
N ILE A 90 -19.20 -4.20 0.78
CA ILE A 90 -18.37 -5.24 1.40
C ILE A 90 -17.16 -5.57 0.53
N ALA A 91 -17.32 -5.64 -0.79
CA ALA A 91 -16.22 -5.83 -1.74
C ALA A 91 -15.17 -4.73 -1.65
N ILE A 92 -15.60 -3.46 -1.58
CA ILE A 92 -14.72 -2.32 -1.39
C ILE A 92 -13.97 -2.44 -0.05
N ARG A 93 -14.65 -2.81 1.04
CA ARG A 93 -14.00 -3.04 2.33
C ARG A 93 -12.98 -4.16 2.28
N ALA A 94 -13.28 -5.27 1.60
CA ALA A 94 -12.36 -6.38 1.41
C ALA A 94 -11.10 -5.94 0.64
N ILE A 95 -11.27 -5.14 -0.41
CA ILE A 95 -10.17 -4.53 -1.17
C ILE A 95 -9.32 -3.63 -0.27
N GLU A 96 -9.93 -2.71 0.48
CA GLU A 96 -9.19 -1.81 1.39
C GLU A 96 -8.46 -2.57 2.50
N ARG A 97 -9.08 -3.61 3.06
CA ARG A 97 -8.44 -4.50 4.04
C ARG A 97 -7.24 -5.20 3.41
N LEU A 98 -7.34 -5.68 2.16
CA LEU A 98 -6.21 -6.27 1.44
C LEU A 98 -5.09 -5.27 1.18
N LYS A 99 -5.42 -4.05 0.74
CA LYS A 99 -4.43 -2.96 0.48
C LYS A 99 -3.61 -2.59 1.70
N SER A 100 -4.18 -2.74 2.91
CA SER A 100 -3.44 -2.48 4.15
C SER A 100 -2.26 -3.44 4.39
N LYS A 101 -2.28 -4.61 3.75
CA LYS A 101 -1.30 -5.70 3.93
C LYS A 101 -0.50 -6.05 2.68
N ASN A 102 -1.06 -5.85 1.49
CA ASN A 102 -0.45 -6.25 0.22
C ASN A 102 -0.11 -5.02 -0.65
N THR A 103 1.17 -4.90 -1.01
CA THR A 103 1.71 -3.79 -1.81
C THR A 103 1.13 -3.78 -3.22
N THR A 104 1.01 -4.95 -3.86
CA THR A 104 0.46 -5.11 -5.21
C THR A 104 -0.97 -4.60 -5.31
N SER A 105 -1.88 -5.04 -4.44
CA SER A 105 -3.27 -4.53 -4.43
C SER A 105 -3.32 -3.03 -4.14
N LYS A 106 -2.46 -2.53 -3.25
CA LYS A 106 -2.38 -1.09 -2.95
C LYS A 106 -1.99 -0.27 -4.19
N SER A 107 -1.05 -0.74 -4.98
CA SER A 107 -0.57 -0.05 -6.19
C SER A 107 -1.55 -0.16 -7.36
N PHE A 108 -2.12 -1.35 -7.57
CA PHE A 108 -2.88 -1.65 -8.79
C PHE A 108 -4.39 -1.46 -8.65
N LEU A 109 -4.96 -1.56 -7.45
CA LEU A 109 -6.39 -1.27 -7.21
C LEU A 109 -6.62 0.19 -6.81
N CYS A 110 -5.97 1.15 -7.47
CA CYS A 110 -6.16 2.58 -7.19
C CYS A 110 -7.46 3.12 -7.81
N PHE A 111 -7.71 2.79 -9.08
CA PHE A 111 -8.85 3.24 -9.85
C PHE A 111 -9.63 2.03 -10.34
N TYR A 112 -10.79 1.81 -9.75
CA TYR A 112 -11.65 0.70 -10.10
C TYR A 112 -13.11 1.05 -9.90
N LYS A 113 -13.99 0.37 -10.64
CA LYS A 113 -15.44 0.35 -10.40
C LYS A 113 -15.83 -1.06 -9.97
N VAL A 114 -16.83 -1.16 -9.09
CA VAL A 114 -17.33 -2.44 -8.59
C VAL A 114 -18.75 -2.63 -9.07
N TYR A 115 -18.98 -3.75 -9.76
CA TYR A 115 -20.29 -4.20 -10.18
C TYR A 115 -20.58 -5.56 -9.57
N VAL A 116 -21.85 -5.79 -9.26
CA VAL A 116 -22.33 -7.09 -8.78
C VAL A 116 -23.26 -7.64 -9.85
N LYS A 117 -23.04 -8.90 -10.22
CA LYS A 117 -23.88 -9.62 -11.17
C LYS A 117 -23.96 -11.07 -10.73
N ASN A 118 -25.12 -11.47 -10.21
CA ASN A 118 -25.30 -12.78 -9.59
C ASN A 118 -24.22 -12.99 -8.50
N ASN A 119 -23.49 -14.12 -8.54
CA ASN A 119 -22.41 -14.43 -7.61
C ASN A 119 -21.03 -13.91 -8.08
N TYR A 120 -21.00 -12.97 -9.02
CA TYR A 120 -19.75 -12.36 -9.48
C TYR A 120 -19.67 -10.90 -9.03
N ILE A 121 -18.55 -10.57 -8.41
CA ILE A 121 -18.12 -9.20 -8.16
C ILE A 121 -17.10 -8.86 -9.23
N ILE A 122 -17.47 -7.95 -10.12
CA ILE A 122 -16.65 -7.49 -11.23
C ILE A 122 -15.92 -6.24 -10.76
N ILE A 123 -14.60 -6.31 -10.72
CA ILE A 123 -13.71 -5.18 -10.49
C ILE A 123 -13.24 -4.71 -11.86
N GLU A 124 -13.86 -3.65 -12.34
CA GLU A 124 -13.49 -3.02 -13.60
C GLU A 124 -12.30 -2.09 -13.36
N LEU A 125 -11.28 -2.21 -14.21
CA LEU A 125 -10.00 -1.52 -14.13
C LEU A 125 -9.81 -0.64 -15.36
N ASN A 126 -8.93 0.35 -15.25
CA ASN A 126 -8.67 1.31 -16.32
C ASN A 126 -7.60 0.87 -17.32
N ASP A 127 -6.90 -0.24 -17.08
CA ASP A 127 -5.75 -0.66 -17.88
C ASP A 127 -5.60 -2.20 -17.90
N GLU A 128 -5.31 -2.77 -19.06
CA GLU A 128 -5.17 -4.23 -19.26
C GLU A 128 -3.91 -4.80 -18.60
N ASN A 129 -2.82 -4.03 -18.50
CA ASN A 129 -1.62 -4.47 -17.79
C ASN A 129 -1.89 -4.56 -16.29
N ILE A 130 -2.68 -3.65 -15.73
CA ILE A 130 -3.10 -3.71 -14.32
C ILE A 130 -3.89 -5.00 -14.08
N LYS A 131 -4.84 -5.31 -14.95
CA LYS A 131 -5.59 -6.57 -14.90
C LYS A 131 -4.67 -7.78 -14.94
N PHE A 132 -3.76 -7.85 -15.92
CA PHE A 132 -2.80 -8.95 -16.06
C PHE A 132 -1.96 -9.13 -14.78
N MET A 133 -1.43 -8.04 -14.23
CA MET A 133 -0.64 -8.10 -13.00
C MET A 133 -1.44 -8.64 -11.81
N LEU A 134 -2.69 -8.21 -11.65
CA LEU A 134 -3.56 -8.66 -10.57
C LEU A 134 -3.95 -10.14 -10.69
N GLU A 135 -4.14 -10.63 -11.93
CA GLU A 135 -4.42 -12.03 -12.23
C GLU A 135 -3.21 -12.93 -11.94
N GLU A 136 -2.01 -12.53 -12.41
CA GLU A 136 -0.76 -13.26 -12.20
C GLU A 136 -0.45 -13.49 -10.71
N VAL A 137 -0.67 -12.46 -9.88
CA VAL A 137 -0.44 -12.54 -8.42
C VAL A 137 -1.66 -13.02 -7.62
N LYS A 138 -2.70 -13.50 -8.33
CA LYS A 138 -3.93 -14.12 -7.77
C LYS A 138 -4.63 -13.24 -6.74
N ILE A 139 -4.78 -11.96 -7.05
CA ILE A 139 -5.43 -10.99 -6.14
C ILE A 139 -6.92 -11.30 -5.97
N SER A 140 -7.57 -11.84 -7.01
CA SER A 140 -8.96 -12.31 -6.92
C SER A 140 -9.16 -13.26 -5.75
N ILE A 141 -8.35 -14.31 -5.63
CA ILE A 141 -8.41 -15.30 -4.54
C ILE A 141 -8.19 -14.64 -3.17
N LYS A 142 -7.27 -13.69 -3.07
CA LYS A 142 -7.01 -12.97 -1.81
C LYS A 142 -8.21 -12.13 -1.37
N ILE A 143 -8.90 -11.49 -2.31
CA ILE A 143 -10.13 -10.74 -2.03
C ILE A 143 -11.27 -11.72 -1.68
N GLU A 144 -11.42 -12.83 -2.42
CA GLU A 144 -12.40 -13.88 -2.14
C GLU A 144 -12.24 -14.47 -0.73
N ASN A 145 -11.01 -14.66 -0.27
CA ASN A 145 -10.76 -15.13 1.11
C ASN A 145 -11.28 -14.12 2.13
N ILE A 146 -11.05 -12.82 1.93
CA ILE A 146 -11.55 -11.77 2.84
C ILE A 146 -13.09 -11.66 2.73
N LEU A 147 -13.66 -11.86 1.55
CA LEU A 147 -15.12 -11.92 1.37
C LEU A 147 -15.71 -13.12 2.13
N ALA A 148 -15.06 -14.27 2.11
CA ALA A 148 -15.44 -15.42 2.91
C ALA A 148 -15.41 -15.09 4.41
N GLU A 149 -14.43 -14.32 4.88
CA GLU A 149 -14.40 -13.81 6.26
C GLU A 149 -15.59 -12.90 6.59
N TYR A 150 -16.21 -12.23 5.61
CA TYR A 150 -17.43 -11.44 5.78
C TYR A 150 -18.73 -12.23 5.55
N GLY A 151 -18.64 -13.53 5.28
CA GLY A 151 -19.81 -14.37 4.99
C GLY A 151 -20.21 -14.38 3.50
N LEU A 152 -19.39 -13.90 2.58
CA LEU A 152 -19.66 -13.91 1.13
C LEU A 152 -18.88 -15.02 0.41
N LYS A 153 -18.97 -16.26 0.89
CA LYS A 153 -18.16 -17.41 0.42
C LYS A 153 -18.44 -17.82 -1.03
N ASP A 154 -19.66 -17.58 -1.51
CA ASP A 154 -20.09 -18.02 -2.84
C ASP A 154 -19.78 -17.00 -3.94
N TYR A 155 -19.25 -15.82 -3.56
CA TYR A 155 -18.91 -14.77 -4.51
C TYR A 155 -17.53 -14.97 -5.12
N LYS A 156 -17.42 -14.71 -6.41
CA LYS A 156 -16.17 -14.78 -7.18
C LYS A 156 -15.76 -13.42 -7.72
N ILE A 157 -14.46 -13.17 -7.71
CA ILE A 157 -13.88 -11.91 -8.19
C ILE A 157 -13.41 -12.08 -9.63
N VAL A 158 -13.89 -11.20 -10.50
CA VAL A 158 -13.49 -11.14 -11.90
C VAL A 158 -12.95 -9.74 -12.20
N PHE A 159 -11.79 -9.68 -12.85
CA PHE A 159 -11.25 -8.42 -13.34
C PHE A 159 -11.72 -8.18 -14.78
N SER A 160 -12.18 -6.97 -15.05
CA SER A 160 -12.48 -6.50 -16.41
C SER A 160 -11.77 -5.18 -16.67
N VAL A 161 -11.67 -4.79 -17.94
CA VAL A 161 -11.18 -3.46 -18.32
C VAL A 161 -12.34 -2.67 -18.90
N GLY A 162 -12.46 -1.41 -18.48
CA GLY A 162 -13.52 -0.51 -18.91
C GLY A 162 -13.00 0.88 -19.23
N ASP A 163 -13.93 1.76 -19.61
CA ASP A 163 -13.64 3.14 -19.94
C ASP A 163 -13.70 4.04 -18.70
N PHE A 164 -12.56 4.63 -18.34
CA PHE A 164 -12.36 5.56 -17.23
C PHE A 164 -12.05 6.99 -17.70
N SER A 165 -12.26 7.30 -18.99
CA SER A 165 -11.90 8.59 -19.59
C SER A 165 -12.49 9.79 -18.84
N LYS A 166 -13.73 9.66 -18.33
CA LYS A 166 -14.42 10.74 -17.62
C LYS A 166 -13.85 10.95 -16.21
N GLU A 167 -13.57 9.88 -15.49
CA GLU A 167 -12.96 9.92 -14.16
C GLU A 167 -11.53 10.46 -14.22
N LEU A 168 -10.76 10.05 -15.24
CA LEU A 168 -9.41 10.57 -15.50
C LEU A 168 -9.45 12.08 -15.80
N SER A 169 -10.36 12.54 -16.67
CA SER A 169 -10.55 13.97 -16.94
C SER A 169 -10.89 14.77 -15.68
N ASN A 170 -11.77 14.25 -14.82
CA ASN A 170 -12.14 14.92 -13.57
C ASN A 170 -10.98 14.97 -12.56
N ILE A 171 -10.13 13.93 -12.53
CA ILE A 171 -8.93 13.90 -11.70
C ILE A 171 -7.90 14.89 -12.25
N GLU A 172 -7.69 14.94 -13.56
CA GLU A 172 -6.81 15.90 -14.22
C GLU A 172 -7.26 17.35 -13.97
N GLU A 173 -8.57 17.63 -14.03
CA GLU A 173 -9.14 18.94 -13.69
C GLU A 173 -8.94 19.29 -12.22
N LYS A 174 -9.08 18.32 -11.30
CA LYS A 174 -8.81 18.53 -9.87
C LYS A 174 -7.33 18.79 -9.60
N ILE A 175 -6.45 18.00 -10.21
CA ILE A 175 -4.99 18.19 -10.13
C ILE A 175 -4.63 19.58 -10.66
N LYS A 176 -5.20 19.98 -11.80
CA LYS A 176 -4.99 21.32 -12.37
C LYS A 176 -5.48 22.42 -11.42
N SER A 177 -6.69 22.29 -10.87
CA SER A 177 -7.24 23.24 -9.90
C SER A 177 -6.40 23.35 -8.63
N ASP A 178 -5.87 22.24 -8.12
CA ASP A 178 -5.05 22.24 -6.92
C ASP A 178 -3.63 22.77 -7.19
N ILE A 179 -3.08 22.55 -8.38
CA ILE A 179 -1.85 23.22 -8.85
C ILE A 179 -2.09 24.73 -8.95
N GLU A 180 -3.22 25.18 -9.51
CA GLU A 180 -3.59 26.60 -9.64
C GLU A 180 -3.80 27.25 -8.25
N LYS A 181 -4.44 26.54 -7.30
CA LYS A 181 -4.57 26.99 -5.90
C LYS A 181 -3.21 27.08 -5.21
N GLN A 182 -2.35 26.08 -5.38
CA GLN A 182 -1.00 26.12 -4.80
C GLN A 182 -0.16 27.24 -5.41
N GLN A 183 -0.28 27.49 -6.71
CA GLN A 183 0.38 28.60 -7.39
C GLN A 183 -0.12 29.97 -6.91
N SER A 184 -1.43 30.13 -6.69
CA SER A 184 -2.01 31.37 -6.16
C SER A 184 -1.66 31.61 -4.68
N VAL A 185 -1.56 30.56 -3.87
CA VAL A 185 -1.04 30.65 -2.50
C VAL A 185 0.43 31.07 -2.53
N ILE A 186 1.27 30.43 -3.35
CA ILE A 186 2.69 30.79 -3.53
C ILE A 186 2.86 32.23 -4.04
N SER A 187 2.00 32.70 -4.96
CA SER A 187 2.06 34.08 -5.46
C SER A 187 1.62 35.10 -4.39
N SER A 188 0.59 34.78 -3.61
CA SER A 188 0.13 35.64 -2.51
C SER A 188 1.13 35.72 -1.36
N GLU A 189 1.85 34.64 -1.07
CA GLU A 189 2.95 34.63 -0.10
C GLU A 189 4.15 35.44 -0.60
N ARG A 190 4.47 35.38 -1.91
CA ARG A 190 5.49 36.24 -2.52
C ARG A 190 5.14 37.72 -2.44
N GLU A 191 3.88 38.10 -2.64
CA GLU A 191 3.44 39.49 -2.49
C GLU A 191 3.51 40.00 -1.05
N LYS A 192 3.29 39.13 -0.06
CA LYS A 192 3.49 39.45 1.37
C LYS A 192 4.98 39.62 1.72
N ILE A 193 5.84 38.73 1.23
CA ILE A 193 7.30 38.80 1.44
C ILE A 193 7.93 40.03 0.78
N ILE A 194 7.43 40.46 -0.40
CA ILE A 194 7.89 41.69 -1.07
C ILE A 194 7.47 42.94 -0.30
N LYS A 195 6.36 42.90 0.46
CA LYS A 195 5.89 44.03 1.30
C LYS A 195 6.56 44.09 2.68
N GLU A 196 7.10 42.99 3.19
CA GLU A 196 7.71 42.93 4.55
C GLU A 196 9.25 43.01 4.57
N ASN A 197 9.95 42.86 3.44
CA ASN A 197 11.41 42.99 3.38
C ASN A 197 11.94 44.44 3.32
N SER A 198 11.32 45.35 4.07
CA SER A 198 12.01 46.53 4.60
C SER A 198 12.14 46.36 6.11
N MET A 199 13.37 46.04 6.54
CA MET A 199 13.90 46.04 7.90
C MET A 199 14.21 44.67 8.52
N THR A 200 15.47 44.60 8.92
CA THR A 200 16.09 43.89 10.05
C THR A 200 16.50 42.41 9.90
N GLU A 201 17.83 42.27 9.91
CA GLU A 201 18.65 41.15 10.37
C GLU A 201 18.04 40.41 11.57
N THR A 202 18.09 39.07 11.63
CA THR A 202 19.06 38.32 12.47
C THR A 202 18.91 36.79 12.37
N GLN A 203 20.02 36.11 12.69
CA GLN A 203 20.15 34.84 13.42
C GLN A 203 19.93 33.49 12.70
N VAL A 204 21.08 32.88 12.39
CA VAL A 204 21.28 31.48 12.00
C VAL A 204 21.21 30.58 13.23
N TYR A 205 20.18 29.74 13.33
CA TYR A 205 20.18 28.56 14.19
C TYR A 205 20.73 27.36 13.42
N LYS A 206 21.92 26.90 13.79
CA LYS A 206 22.50 25.62 13.36
C LYS A 206 21.85 24.47 14.13
N ALA A 207 21.12 23.59 13.45
CA ALA A 207 20.82 22.26 13.95
C ALA A 207 21.85 21.27 13.39
N LYS A 208 22.59 20.62 14.29
CA LYS A 208 23.50 19.50 14.02
C LYS A 208 22.70 18.34 13.41
N ASN A 209 23.10 17.86 12.24
CA ASN A 209 22.85 16.49 11.82
C ASN A 209 24.19 15.83 11.49
N GLU A 210 24.65 15.01 12.44
CA GLU A 210 25.70 14.02 12.21
C GLU A 210 25.14 12.91 11.32
N PHE A 211 25.35 13.00 10.01
CA PHE A 211 25.35 11.83 9.14
C PHE A 211 26.78 11.58 8.69
N LYS A 212 27.38 10.51 9.23
CA LYS A 212 28.77 10.13 8.96
C LYS A 212 28.98 9.88 7.46
N ARG A 213 29.97 10.58 6.90
CA ARG A 213 30.57 10.36 5.57
C ARG A 213 30.95 8.88 5.38
N GLY A 214 30.35 8.23 4.40
CA GLY A 214 30.84 6.99 3.81
C GLY A 214 31.09 7.20 2.31
N SER A 215 32.35 7.08 1.87
CA SER A 215 32.79 7.21 0.47
C SER A 215 31.91 6.40 -0.49
N LYS A 216 31.36 7.07 -1.52
CA LYS A 216 30.47 6.51 -2.56
C LYS A 216 31.16 5.53 -3.55
N THR A 217 32.32 4.97 -3.19
CA THR A 217 33.15 4.10 -4.04
C THR A 217 33.53 2.77 -3.39
N LYS A 218 32.90 2.37 -2.28
CA LYS A 218 33.12 1.04 -1.69
C LYS A 218 32.25 0.00 -2.38
N ASP A 219 32.82 -1.18 -2.65
CA ASP A 219 32.06 -2.37 -3.02
C ASP A 219 30.87 -2.55 -2.08
N ILE A 220 29.66 -2.53 -2.65
CA ILE A 220 28.43 -2.73 -1.90
C ILE A 220 28.43 -4.17 -1.40
N LYS A 221 28.65 -4.35 -0.10
CA LYS A 221 28.63 -5.66 0.57
C LYS A 221 27.19 -6.02 0.97
N GLY A 222 26.81 -7.25 0.69
CA GLY A 222 25.48 -7.79 0.98
C GLY A 222 24.88 -8.52 -0.22
N ASP A 223 23.84 -9.30 0.08
CA ASP A 223 23.16 -10.17 -0.88
C ASP A 223 22.32 -9.35 -1.85
N VAL A 224 22.45 -9.67 -3.13
CA VAL A 224 21.68 -9.05 -4.21
C VAL A 224 20.36 -9.80 -4.34
N ILE A 225 19.25 -9.09 -4.25
CA ILE A 225 17.93 -9.64 -4.57
C ILE A 225 17.62 -9.40 -6.04
N SER A 226 16.72 -10.21 -6.62
CA SER A 226 16.27 -9.97 -7.99
C SER A 226 15.41 -8.70 -8.08
N ILE A 227 15.31 -8.08 -9.26
CA ILE A 227 14.42 -6.94 -9.45
C ILE A 227 12.96 -7.37 -9.26
N LYS A 228 12.63 -8.63 -9.47
CA LYS A 228 11.29 -9.17 -9.17
C LYS A 228 11.02 -9.17 -7.67
N ASP A 229 11.95 -9.67 -6.86
CA ASP A 229 11.79 -9.75 -5.41
C ASP A 229 11.80 -8.36 -4.75
N PHE A 230 12.36 -7.35 -5.42
CA PHE A 230 12.27 -5.95 -4.98
C PHE A 230 10.82 -5.50 -4.77
N TYR A 231 9.87 -5.97 -5.61
CA TYR A 231 8.45 -5.57 -5.49
C TYR A 231 7.74 -6.17 -4.28
N ASP A 232 8.34 -7.18 -3.65
CA ASP A 232 7.83 -7.79 -2.42
C ASP A 232 8.28 -7.03 -1.16
N LEU A 233 9.23 -6.09 -1.30
CA LEU A 233 9.75 -5.30 -0.19
C LEU A 233 8.80 -4.17 0.23
N TYR A 234 8.84 -3.83 1.52
CA TYR A 234 8.10 -2.73 2.11
C TYR A 234 8.83 -1.39 1.99
N ASP A 235 8.06 -0.30 2.02
CA ASP A 235 8.58 1.07 2.09
C ASP A 235 9.53 1.25 3.29
N GLY A 236 10.69 1.82 3.04
CA GLY A 236 11.75 2.00 4.03
C GLY A 236 12.70 0.80 4.22
N GLU A 237 12.38 -0.39 3.69
CA GLU A 237 13.29 -1.53 3.72
C GLU A 237 14.54 -1.25 2.88
N SER A 238 15.69 -1.74 3.35
CA SER A 238 16.95 -1.57 2.64
C SER A 238 17.19 -2.79 1.76
N CYS A 239 17.57 -2.57 0.51
CA CYS A 239 17.83 -3.64 -0.43
C CYS A 239 19.06 -3.33 -1.28
N ILE A 240 19.60 -4.39 -1.87
CA ILE A 240 20.67 -4.33 -2.84
C ILE A 240 20.18 -5.02 -4.11
N VAL A 241 20.18 -4.30 -5.21
CA VAL A 241 19.76 -4.79 -6.53
C VAL A 241 20.88 -4.57 -7.54
N GLN A 242 20.92 -5.40 -8.57
CA GLN A 242 21.89 -5.29 -9.66
C GLN A 242 21.17 -5.42 -10.99
N GLY A 243 21.53 -4.56 -11.94
CA GLY A 243 20.97 -4.60 -13.29
C GLY A 243 21.80 -3.78 -14.26
N GLU A 244 21.56 -4.00 -15.54
CA GLU A 244 22.12 -3.20 -16.63
C GLU A 244 21.39 -1.86 -16.73
N ILE A 245 22.14 -0.76 -16.81
CA ILE A 245 21.56 0.57 -17.01
C ILE A 245 21.07 0.70 -18.45
N PHE A 246 19.79 1.01 -18.64
CA PHE A 246 19.22 1.26 -19.96
C PHE A 246 18.73 2.70 -20.15
N SER A 247 18.70 3.51 -19.08
CA SER A 247 18.31 4.92 -19.17
C SER A 247 18.90 5.73 -18.00
N ILE A 248 19.43 6.91 -18.32
CA ILE A 248 19.90 7.89 -17.34
C ILE A 248 19.32 9.26 -17.67
N GLU A 249 18.60 9.86 -16.71
CA GLU A 249 18.13 11.24 -16.78
C GLU A 249 18.77 12.05 -15.65
N ALA A 250 19.13 13.31 -15.91
CA ALA A 250 19.70 14.20 -14.90
C ALA A 250 18.98 15.55 -14.91
N MET A 251 18.61 16.05 -13.73
CA MET A 251 17.99 17.36 -13.56
C MET A 251 18.65 18.11 -12.39
N VAL A 252 18.98 19.37 -12.61
CA VAL A 252 19.46 20.27 -11.54
C VAL A 252 18.25 20.81 -10.78
N LEU A 253 18.26 20.63 -9.46
CA LEU A 253 17.22 21.09 -8.55
C LEU A 253 17.45 22.56 -8.16
N LYS A 254 16.39 23.24 -7.71
CA LYS A 254 16.45 24.62 -7.18
C LYS A 254 17.44 24.79 -6.02
N SER A 255 17.80 23.70 -5.35
CA SER A 255 18.78 23.66 -4.25
C SER A 255 20.24 23.55 -4.71
N GLY A 256 20.51 23.56 -6.02
CA GLY A 256 21.86 23.35 -6.60
C GLY A 256 22.26 21.87 -6.73
N LYS A 257 21.56 20.97 -6.03
CA LYS A 257 21.79 19.51 -6.15
C LYS A 257 21.34 18.97 -7.50
N THR A 258 22.02 17.94 -7.99
CA THR A 258 21.62 17.20 -9.19
C THR A 258 20.86 15.93 -8.81
N LEU A 259 19.63 15.77 -9.29
CA LEU A 259 18.89 14.52 -9.24
C LEU A 259 19.24 13.69 -10.49
N LYS A 260 19.87 12.53 -10.29
CA LYS A 260 20.01 11.52 -11.34
C LYS A 260 18.94 10.44 -11.17
N THR A 261 18.12 10.24 -12.19
CA THR A 261 17.17 9.14 -12.30
C THR A 261 17.81 8.08 -13.20
N ILE A 262 18.04 6.89 -12.68
CA ILE A 262 18.72 5.79 -13.37
C ILE A 262 17.74 4.63 -13.46
N ARG A 263 17.53 4.07 -14.65
CA ARG A 263 16.69 2.88 -14.83
C ARG A 263 17.58 1.68 -15.17
N ILE A 264 17.37 0.60 -14.43
CA ILE A 264 18.13 -0.65 -14.57
C ILE A 264 17.20 -1.81 -14.91
N THR A 265 17.71 -2.82 -15.60
CA THR A 265 17.00 -4.06 -15.96
C THR A 265 17.85 -5.29 -15.69
N ASP A 266 17.21 -6.39 -15.31
CA ASP A 266 17.82 -7.73 -15.24
C ASP A 266 17.41 -8.62 -16.43
N GLY A 267 16.76 -8.01 -17.44
CA GLY A 267 16.20 -8.69 -18.61
C GLY A 267 14.82 -9.30 -18.38
N LYS A 268 14.34 -9.38 -17.13
CA LYS A 268 13.00 -9.87 -16.77
C LYS A 268 12.10 -8.79 -16.20
N SER A 269 12.68 -7.85 -15.47
CA SER A 269 11.98 -6.71 -14.88
C SER A 269 12.88 -5.47 -14.88
N SER A 270 12.34 -4.32 -14.49
CA SER A 270 13.08 -3.06 -14.50
C SER A 270 12.76 -2.22 -13.27
N LEU A 271 13.74 -1.43 -12.82
CA LEU A 271 13.62 -0.58 -11.63
C LEU A 271 14.11 0.83 -11.93
N THR A 272 13.46 1.82 -11.33
CA THR A 272 13.93 3.21 -11.31
C THR A 272 14.60 3.52 -9.97
N SER A 273 15.79 4.10 -10.02
CA SER A 273 16.55 4.58 -8.89
C SER A 273 16.77 6.09 -9.00
N LYS A 274 16.73 6.78 -7.85
CA LYS A 274 16.96 8.23 -7.76
C LYS A 274 18.12 8.51 -6.82
N ILE A 275 19.13 9.19 -7.34
CA ILE A 275 20.33 9.55 -6.58
C ILE A 275 20.45 11.08 -6.58
N PHE A 276 20.51 11.65 -5.38
CA PHE A 276 20.79 13.07 -5.19
C PHE A 276 22.30 13.28 -5.05
N LEU A 277 22.86 14.11 -5.91
CA LEU A 277 24.28 14.48 -5.96
C LEU A 277 24.44 15.94 -5.54
N ASP A 278 25.45 16.21 -4.71
CA ASP A 278 25.86 17.57 -4.41
C ASP A 278 26.63 18.17 -5.60
N GLU A 279 26.82 19.50 -5.64
CA GLU A 279 27.33 20.25 -6.82
C GLU A 279 28.67 19.76 -7.38
N ASN A 280 29.48 19.06 -6.57
CA ASN A 280 30.80 18.52 -6.97
C ASN A 280 30.85 16.98 -7.04
N ASP A 281 29.74 16.29 -6.81
CA ASP A 281 29.68 14.84 -6.85
C ASP A 281 29.40 14.35 -8.28
N ASN A 282 30.35 13.62 -8.86
CA ASN A 282 30.15 12.91 -10.12
C ASN A 282 30.08 11.39 -9.91
N LEU A 283 29.12 10.76 -10.57
CA LEU A 283 29.06 9.30 -10.74
C LEU A 283 29.45 8.94 -12.17
N ASP A 284 30.50 8.14 -12.31
CA ASP A 284 30.90 7.53 -13.58
C ASP A 284 30.01 6.32 -13.88
N ILE A 285 28.86 6.60 -14.48
CA ILE A 285 27.88 5.61 -14.94
C ILE A 285 27.46 5.96 -16.37
N SER A 286 27.22 4.93 -17.19
CA SER A 286 26.75 5.06 -18.56
C SER A 286 25.80 3.92 -18.88
N GLU A 287 24.94 4.12 -19.87
CA GLU A 287 24.08 3.06 -20.40
C GLU A 287 24.92 1.85 -20.86
N GLY A 288 24.36 0.66 -20.75
CA GLY A 288 25.02 -0.62 -21.04
C GLY A 288 25.97 -1.13 -19.94
N LYS A 289 26.25 -0.33 -18.90
CA LYS A 289 27.03 -0.82 -17.74
C LYS A 289 26.11 -1.52 -16.74
N ILE A 290 26.62 -2.61 -16.14
CA ILE A 290 25.97 -3.24 -14.99
C ILE A 290 26.25 -2.41 -13.74
N LEU A 291 25.18 -2.05 -13.02
CA LEU A 291 25.24 -1.26 -11.81
C LEU A 291 24.66 -2.04 -10.63
N LYS A 292 25.39 -2.04 -9.51
CA LYS A 292 24.92 -2.51 -8.22
C LYS A 292 24.47 -1.30 -7.40
N LEU A 293 23.24 -1.33 -6.92
CA LEU A 293 22.60 -0.25 -6.15
C LEU A 293 22.23 -0.74 -4.76
N SER A 294 22.49 0.08 -3.75
CA SER A 294 22.01 -0.12 -2.38
C SER A 294 21.21 1.10 -1.98
N GLY A 295 20.01 0.89 -1.45
CA GLY A 295 19.13 1.99 -1.08
C GLY A 295 17.96 1.52 -0.24
N LYS A 296 17.20 2.50 0.27
CA LYS A 296 15.90 2.22 0.86
C LYS A 296 14.84 2.27 -0.22
N VAL A 297 13.93 1.30 -0.19
CA VAL A 297 12.72 1.31 -1.00
C VAL A 297 11.93 2.56 -0.61
N GLN A 298 11.59 3.37 -1.60
CA GLN A 298 10.70 4.51 -1.42
C GLN A 298 9.53 4.37 -2.39
N LEU A 299 8.32 4.39 -1.85
CA LEU A 299 7.11 4.48 -2.64
C LEU A 299 7.00 5.87 -3.27
N GLU A 300 7.16 5.94 -4.58
CA GLU A 300 6.84 7.15 -5.33
C GLU A 300 5.36 7.17 -5.70
N TYR A 301 4.57 7.90 -4.92
CA TYR A 301 3.16 8.12 -5.21
C TYR A 301 3.03 9.03 -6.43
N LEU A 302 2.70 8.45 -7.60
CA LEU A 302 2.23 9.25 -8.73
C LEU A 302 0.84 9.86 -8.47
N CYS A 303 0.08 9.32 -7.52
CA CYS A 303 -1.12 9.94 -6.98
C CYS A 303 -0.83 10.58 -5.63
N ARG A 304 -0.46 11.86 -5.64
CA ARG A 304 -0.75 12.73 -4.50
C ARG A 304 -2.25 13.05 -4.55
N LYS A 305 -2.93 12.80 -3.42
CA LYS A 305 -4.31 13.25 -3.19
C LYS A 305 -4.45 14.74 -3.42
#